data_AF-A0A846Y9M5-F1
#
_entry.id   AF-A0A846Y9M5-F1
#
_cell.length_a   1.000
_cell.length_b   1.000
_cell.length_c   1.000
_cell.angle_alpha   90.00
_cell.angle_beta   90.00
_cell.angle_gamma   90.00
#
_symmetry.space_group_name_H-M   'P 1'
#
loop_
_entity.id
_entity.type
_entity.pdbx_description
1 polymer ?
#
loop_
_entity_poly.entity_id
_entity_poly.type
_entity_poly.pdbx_seq_one_letter_code
_entity_poly.pdbx_strand_id
1 'polypeptide(L)'
;MAKPSVRDRVPFAQEKVVISRSGNMCAYPSCGLELTIDSQDVDDQPKATGKVAHIAAASPGGPRYDASMSTAQRGSAENLIYLCSPHHDAIDFQLSHHTTQFLLDAKNSHEEAVERAVRSALGEVTYQELEVVCAVISAAPASPQELGVERALPLQEKINLNKLTAQSIQRITDGLSQAARVGSFIAYQNSMVPSFGRKLVARFKSDYYAALADDLDPDATFDYLVQMAFDHAGPRNTPTVRAAALSVVAYLFEICEIFEHE
;
A
#
# COMPACT_ATOMS: atom_id res chain seq x y z
N MET A 1 -34.13 -23.65 -3.00
CA MET A 1 -33.22 -22.89 -2.11
C MET A 1 -31.90 -22.73 -2.85
N ALA A 2 -31.53 -21.52 -3.24
CA ALA A 2 -30.24 -21.28 -3.91
C ALA A 2 -29.12 -21.63 -2.93
N LYS A 3 -28.16 -22.48 -3.35
CA LYS A 3 -26.92 -22.68 -2.59
C LYS A 3 -26.30 -21.29 -2.36
N PRO A 4 -25.82 -20.98 -1.14
CA PRO A 4 -25.09 -19.75 -0.92
C PRO A 4 -23.91 -19.75 -1.90
N SER A 5 -23.91 -18.79 -2.82
CA SER A 5 -22.82 -18.58 -3.76
C SER A 5 -21.55 -18.37 -2.94
N VAL A 6 -20.62 -19.32 -2.98
CA VAL A 6 -19.27 -19.21 -2.43
C VAL A 6 -18.51 -18.23 -3.32
N ARG A 7 -18.81 -16.94 -3.15
CA ARG A 7 -18.06 -15.86 -3.78
C ARG A 7 -16.79 -15.68 -2.98
N ASP A 8 -15.65 -15.89 -3.61
CA ASP A 8 -14.36 -15.59 -2.98
C ASP A 8 -14.34 -14.08 -2.64
N ARG A 9 -14.17 -13.77 -1.36
CA ARG A 9 -14.06 -12.38 -0.91
C ARG A 9 -12.67 -11.87 -1.20
N VAL A 10 -12.55 -10.58 -1.48
CA VAL A 10 -11.25 -9.90 -1.50
C VAL A 10 -10.72 -9.88 -0.06
N PRO A 11 -9.53 -10.46 0.23
CA PRO A 11 -8.88 -10.30 1.52
C PRO A 11 -8.57 -8.82 1.80
N PHE A 12 -8.73 -8.38 3.05
CA PHE A 12 -8.55 -6.97 3.41
C PHE A 12 -7.15 -6.44 3.05
N ALA A 13 -6.10 -7.20 3.35
CA ALA A 13 -4.75 -6.82 2.98
C ALA A 13 -4.54 -6.72 1.45
N GLN A 14 -5.12 -7.64 0.67
CA GLN A 14 -5.06 -7.59 -0.80
C GLN A 14 -5.81 -6.37 -1.37
N GLU A 15 -6.94 -5.99 -0.78
CA GLU A 15 -7.63 -4.74 -1.10
C GLU A 15 -6.72 -3.53 -0.87
N LYS A 16 -6.01 -3.47 0.27
CA LYS A 16 -5.07 -2.38 0.57
C LYS A 16 -3.91 -2.32 -0.42
N VAL A 17 -3.35 -3.45 -0.83
CA VAL A 17 -2.29 -3.51 -1.85
C VAL A 17 -2.75 -2.91 -3.17
N VAL A 18 -3.94 -3.28 -3.66
CA VAL A 18 -4.46 -2.76 -4.93
C VAL A 18 -4.72 -1.26 -4.86
N ILE A 19 -5.27 -0.79 -3.74
CA ILE A 19 -5.49 0.65 -3.49
C ILE A 19 -4.15 1.42 -3.48
N SER A 20 -3.11 0.84 -2.87
CA SER A 20 -1.73 1.36 -2.86
C SER A 20 -1.18 1.58 -4.25
N ARG A 21 -1.16 0.51 -5.06
CA ARG A 21 -0.62 0.54 -6.42
C ARG A 21 -1.42 1.47 -7.32
N SER A 22 -2.73 1.57 -7.08
CA SER A 22 -3.64 2.42 -7.82
C SER A 22 -3.55 3.91 -7.48
N GLY A 23 -2.85 4.29 -6.41
CA GLY A 23 -2.68 5.70 -6.07
C GLY A 23 -3.98 6.40 -5.65
N ASN A 24 -4.96 5.65 -5.11
CA ASN A 24 -6.32 6.13 -4.83
C ASN A 24 -7.02 6.74 -6.07
N MET A 25 -6.68 6.30 -7.28
CA MET A 25 -7.30 6.81 -8.52
C MET A 25 -7.96 5.68 -9.31
N CYS A 26 -9.03 5.98 -10.03
CA CYS A 26 -9.66 4.98 -10.89
C CYS A 26 -8.68 4.49 -11.96
N ALA A 27 -8.39 3.18 -11.97
CA ALA A 27 -7.49 2.55 -12.93
C ALA A 27 -8.11 2.32 -14.32
N TYR A 28 -9.29 2.87 -14.58
CA TYR A 28 -9.90 2.77 -15.91
C TYR A 28 -9.20 3.76 -16.86
N PRO A 29 -8.87 3.36 -18.10
CA PRO A 29 -8.15 4.22 -19.02
C PRO A 29 -8.81 5.59 -19.21
N SER A 30 -8.02 6.65 -19.11
CA SER A 30 -8.46 8.05 -19.24
C SER A 30 -9.50 8.54 -18.21
N CYS A 31 -9.77 7.80 -17.13
CA CYS A 31 -10.71 8.24 -16.11
C CYS A 31 -10.11 9.32 -15.19
N GLY A 32 -8.97 9.03 -14.55
CA GLY A 32 -8.27 9.97 -13.66
C GLY A 32 -9.06 10.44 -12.43
N LEU A 33 -10.18 9.80 -12.11
CA LEU A 33 -11.00 10.19 -10.95
C LEU A 33 -10.32 9.76 -9.66
N GLU A 34 -10.13 10.70 -8.74
CA GLU A 34 -9.71 10.41 -7.37
C GLU A 34 -10.84 9.70 -6.60
N LEU A 35 -10.48 8.65 -5.88
CA LEU A 35 -11.38 7.72 -5.19
C LEU A 35 -11.26 7.83 -3.67
N THR A 36 -10.91 9.03 -3.22
CA THR A 36 -10.86 9.44 -1.81
C THR A 36 -11.70 10.71 -1.65
N ILE A 37 -12.35 10.82 -0.49
CA ILE A 37 -12.97 12.06 -0.05
C ILE A 37 -12.31 12.52 1.23
N ASP A 38 -12.08 13.82 1.29
CA ASP A 38 -11.41 14.46 2.41
C ASP A 38 -12.39 14.81 3.53
N SER A 39 -11.91 14.73 4.77
CA SER A 39 -12.62 15.28 5.93
C SER A 39 -12.95 16.75 5.69
N GLN A 40 -14.21 17.14 5.93
CA GLN A 40 -14.63 18.54 5.85
C GLN A 40 -14.60 19.20 7.23
N ASP A 41 -14.82 18.42 8.29
CA ASP A 41 -14.78 18.86 9.68
C ASP A 41 -13.81 18.03 10.56
N VAL A 42 -13.54 18.51 11.77
CA VAL A 42 -12.58 17.89 12.72
C VAL A 42 -12.96 16.47 13.15
N ASP A 43 -14.26 16.15 13.12
CA ASP A 43 -14.80 14.85 13.50
C ASP A 43 -14.97 13.90 12.30
N ASP A 44 -14.79 14.41 11.08
CA ASP A 44 -14.87 13.59 9.87
C ASP A 44 -13.62 12.76 9.68
N GLN A 45 -13.79 11.56 9.11
CA GLN A 45 -12.69 10.73 8.66
C GLN A 45 -12.64 10.70 7.14
N PRO A 46 -11.44 10.78 6.53
CA PRO A 46 -11.31 10.60 5.10
C PRO A 46 -11.80 9.21 4.72
N LYS A 47 -12.37 9.06 3.53
CA LYS A 47 -13.00 7.81 3.12
C LYS A 47 -12.66 7.46 1.68
N ALA A 48 -12.29 6.19 1.46
CA ALA A 48 -12.21 5.61 0.13
C ALA A 48 -13.62 5.46 -0.47
N THR A 49 -13.82 5.94 -1.69
CA THR A 49 -15.09 5.87 -2.43
C THR A 49 -15.04 4.91 -3.62
N GLY A 50 -13.85 4.43 -3.96
CA GLY A 50 -13.67 3.44 -5.01
C GLY A 50 -14.12 2.05 -4.62
N LYS A 51 -14.13 1.16 -5.61
CA LYS A 51 -14.50 -0.24 -5.47
C LYS A 51 -13.39 -1.11 -6.03
N VAL A 52 -12.99 -2.13 -5.30
CA VAL A 52 -12.12 -3.18 -5.81
C VAL A 52 -12.95 -4.20 -6.58
N ALA A 53 -12.65 -4.36 -7.86
CA ALA A 53 -13.27 -5.34 -8.74
C ALA A 53 -12.32 -6.51 -9.03
N HIS A 54 -12.90 -7.68 -9.29
CA HIS A 54 -12.16 -8.80 -9.82
C HIS A 54 -12.01 -8.67 -11.34
N ILE A 55 -10.79 -8.86 -11.83
CA ILE A 55 -10.52 -8.96 -13.27
C ILE A 55 -11.11 -10.27 -13.79
N ALA A 56 -10.69 -11.43 -13.27
CA ALA A 56 -11.39 -12.71 -13.46
C ALA A 56 -12.30 -12.98 -12.27
N ALA A 57 -13.59 -13.29 -12.51
CA ALA A 57 -14.59 -13.35 -11.45
C ALA A 57 -14.23 -14.29 -10.28
N ALA A 58 -14.69 -13.89 -9.09
CA ALA A 58 -14.54 -14.60 -7.82
C ALA A 58 -15.32 -15.91 -7.70
N SER A 59 -16.20 -16.22 -8.64
CA SER A 59 -17.08 -17.40 -8.57
C SER A 59 -17.41 -17.95 -9.96
N PRO A 60 -17.60 -19.29 -10.08
CA PRO A 60 -18.07 -19.90 -11.31
C PRO A 60 -19.32 -19.23 -11.88
N GLY A 61 -19.33 -19.02 -13.20
CA GLY A 61 -20.44 -18.36 -13.90
C GLY A 61 -20.44 -16.83 -13.84
N GLY A 62 -19.47 -16.21 -13.14
CA GLY A 62 -19.26 -14.77 -13.16
C GLY A 62 -18.50 -14.27 -14.40
N PRO A 63 -18.45 -12.93 -14.61
CA PRO A 63 -17.68 -12.29 -15.69
C PRO A 63 -16.24 -12.78 -15.76
N ARG A 64 -15.80 -13.24 -16.94
CA ARG A 64 -14.40 -13.68 -17.18
C ARG A 64 -13.89 -14.75 -16.18
N TYR A 65 -14.78 -15.56 -15.60
CA TYR A 65 -14.35 -16.61 -14.66
C TYR A 65 -13.35 -17.57 -15.32
N ASP A 66 -12.22 -17.80 -14.65
CA ASP A 66 -11.20 -18.76 -15.06
C ASP A 66 -11.17 -19.94 -14.07
N ALA A 67 -11.48 -21.13 -14.56
CA ALA A 67 -11.52 -22.35 -13.77
C ALA A 67 -10.14 -22.88 -13.38
N SER A 68 -9.07 -22.39 -14.02
CA SER A 68 -7.69 -22.78 -13.71
C SER A 68 -7.13 -22.02 -12.51
N MET A 69 -7.74 -20.91 -12.11
CA MET A 69 -7.31 -20.12 -10.96
C MET A 69 -7.71 -20.79 -9.63
N SER A 70 -6.81 -20.74 -8.65
CA SER A 70 -7.13 -21.06 -7.26
C SER A 70 -7.92 -19.93 -6.60
N THR A 71 -8.53 -20.20 -5.44
CA THR A 71 -9.18 -19.16 -4.62
C THR A 71 -8.20 -18.06 -4.21
N ALA A 72 -6.96 -18.42 -3.87
CA ALA A 72 -5.92 -17.45 -3.52
C ALA A 72 -5.57 -16.54 -4.71
N GLN A 73 -5.43 -17.11 -5.91
CA GLN A 73 -5.17 -16.34 -7.13
C GLN A 73 -6.35 -15.42 -7.50
N ARG A 74 -7.59 -15.84 -7.24
CA ARG A 74 -8.76 -14.98 -7.50
C ARG A 74 -8.82 -13.78 -6.56
N GLY A 75 -8.43 -13.97 -5.31
CA GLY A 75 -8.43 -12.90 -4.30
C GLY A 75 -7.14 -12.06 -4.25
N SER A 76 -6.11 -12.38 -5.05
CA SER A 76 -4.83 -11.66 -4.98
C SER A 76 -4.89 -10.32 -5.71
N ALA A 77 -4.05 -9.37 -5.30
CA ALA A 77 -3.95 -8.04 -5.90
C ALA A 77 -3.66 -8.08 -7.41
N GLU A 78 -3.03 -9.14 -7.91
CA GLU A 78 -2.79 -9.38 -9.33
C GLU A 78 -4.08 -9.57 -10.14
N ASN A 79 -5.14 -10.11 -9.54
CA ASN A 79 -6.44 -10.29 -10.18
C ASN A 79 -7.44 -9.17 -9.83
N LEU A 80 -6.99 -8.09 -9.19
CA LEU A 80 -7.87 -7.04 -8.68
C LEU A 80 -7.54 -5.68 -9.31
N ILE A 81 -8.57 -4.88 -9.53
CA ILE A 81 -8.46 -3.53 -10.10
C ILE A 81 -9.33 -2.56 -9.31
N TYR A 82 -8.81 -1.35 -9.05
CA TYR A 82 -9.52 -0.32 -8.28
C TYR A 82 -10.21 0.68 -9.22
N LEU A 83 -11.53 0.81 -9.08
CA LEU A 83 -12.37 1.54 -10.03
C LEU A 83 -13.37 2.46 -9.33
N CYS A 84 -13.76 3.53 -10.01
CA CYS A 84 -14.92 4.33 -9.61
C CYS A 84 -16.21 3.52 -9.80
N SER A 85 -17.30 3.93 -9.14
CA SER A 85 -18.59 3.22 -9.25
C SER A 85 -19.06 3.02 -10.70
N PRO A 86 -19.06 4.04 -11.58
CA PRO A 86 -19.44 3.85 -12.99
C PRO A 86 -18.61 2.81 -13.74
N HIS A 87 -17.27 2.85 -13.62
CA HIS A 87 -16.41 1.90 -14.33
C HIS A 87 -16.46 0.50 -13.72
N HIS A 88 -16.58 0.39 -12.40
CA HIS A 88 -16.82 -0.89 -11.73
C HIS A 88 -18.05 -1.60 -12.30
N ASP A 89 -19.14 -0.86 -12.55
CA ASP A 89 -20.34 -1.46 -13.13
C ASP A 89 -20.13 -1.73 -14.63
N ALA A 90 -19.53 -0.81 -15.39
CA ALA A 90 -19.32 -0.94 -16.83
C ALA A 90 -18.54 -2.21 -17.24
N ILE A 91 -17.50 -2.58 -16.48
CA ILE A 91 -16.64 -3.73 -16.81
C ILE A 91 -17.40 -5.07 -16.78
N ASP A 92 -18.51 -5.15 -16.06
CA ASP A 92 -19.31 -6.37 -15.93
C ASP A 92 -20.49 -6.45 -16.92
N PHE A 93 -20.83 -5.34 -17.58
CA PHE A 93 -21.92 -5.29 -18.58
C PHE A 93 -21.44 -5.34 -20.04
N GLN A 94 -20.18 -4.98 -20.32
CA GLN A 94 -19.63 -4.95 -21.68
C GLN A 94 -18.45 -5.92 -21.85
N LEU A 95 -18.71 -7.21 -21.65
CA LEU A 95 -17.67 -8.25 -21.54
C LEU A 95 -16.84 -8.48 -22.81
N SER A 96 -17.41 -8.21 -24.00
CA SER A 96 -16.67 -8.32 -25.26
C SER A 96 -15.59 -7.26 -25.40
N HIS A 97 -15.78 -6.09 -24.76
CA HIS A 97 -14.80 -5.01 -24.73
C HIS A 97 -13.87 -5.15 -23.53
N HIS A 98 -14.43 -5.36 -22.33
CA HIS A 98 -13.69 -5.52 -21.08
C HIS A 98 -13.24 -6.97 -20.89
N THR A 99 -12.31 -7.39 -21.73
CA THR A 99 -11.64 -8.69 -21.61
C THR A 99 -10.68 -8.70 -20.42
N THR A 100 -10.28 -9.89 -19.96
CA THR A 100 -9.23 -10.04 -18.93
C THR A 100 -7.95 -9.29 -19.32
N GLN A 101 -7.52 -9.42 -20.58
CA GLN A 101 -6.33 -8.74 -21.08
C GLN A 101 -6.47 -7.22 -21.02
N PHE A 102 -7.60 -6.66 -21.46
CA PHE A 102 -7.85 -5.23 -21.42
C PHE A 102 -7.74 -4.66 -19.98
N LEU A 103 -8.32 -5.36 -19.00
CA LEU A 103 -8.30 -4.92 -17.62
C LEU A 103 -6.91 -5.04 -16.99
N LEU A 104 -6.15 -6.09 -17.34
CA LEU A 104 -4.74 -6.22 -16.93
C LEU A 104 -3.88 -5.11 -17.53
N ASP A 105 -4.05 -4.81 -18.82
CA ASP A 105 -3.31 -3.73 -19.50
C ASP A 105 -3.63 -2.36 -18.88
N ALA A 106 -4.91 -2.11 -18.57
CA ALA A 106 -5.37 -0.90 -17.90
C ALA A 106 -4.76 -0.77 -16.50
N LYS A 107 -4.82 -1.84 -15.69
CA LYS A 107 -4.22 -1.93 -14.36
C LYS A 107 -2.72 -1.63 -14.42
N ASN A 108 -1.97 -2.36 -15.24
CA ASN A 108 -0.51 -2.26 -15.32
C ASN A 108 -0.08 -0.85 -15.78
N SER A 109 -0.70 -0.32 -16.83
CA SER A 109 -0.39 1.01 -17.34
C SER A 109 -0.66 2.11 -16.29
N HIS A 110 -1.74 1.95 -15.52
CA HIS A 110 -2.11 2.87 -14.44
C HIS A 110 -1.14 2.80 -13.26
N GLU A 111 -0.84 1.60 -12.77
CA GLU A 111 0.06 1.39 -11.63
C GLU A 111 1.48 1.89 -11.96
N GLU A 112 1.97 1.66 -13.18
CA GLU A 112 3.23 2.24 -13.64
C GLU A 112 3.20 3.78 -13.67
N ALA A 113 2.09 4.39 -14.08
CA ALA A 113 1.95 5.84 -14.10
C ALA A 113 1.96 6.43 -12.68
N VAL A 114 1.27 5.78 -11.74
CA VAL A 114 1.31 6.13 -10.32
C VAL A 114 2.72 6.01 -9.77
N GLU A 115 3.42 4.90 -10.03
CA GLU A 115 4.78 4.70 -9.57
C GLU A 115 5.74 5.76 -10.12
N ARG A 116 5.63 6.11 -11.41
CA ARG A 116 6.41 7.21 -12.02
C ARG A 116 6.12 8.55 -11.36
N ALA A 117 4.86 8.85 -11.04
CA ALA A 117 4.48 10.09 -10.36
C ALA A 117 5.09 10.17 -8.95
N VAL A 118 4.98 9.09 -8.17
CA VAL A 118 5.57 9.01 -6.82
C VAL A 118 7.09 9.17 -6.88
N ARG A 119 7.75 8.46 -7.80
CA ARG A 119 9.21 8.55 -7.98
C ARG A 119 9.66 9.97 -8.35
N SER A 120 8.91 10.64 -9.22
CA SER A 120 9.23 12.02 -9.61
C SER A 120 9.09 13.01 -8.44
N ALA A 121 8.17 12.74 -7.51
CA ALA A 121 7.90 13.58 -6.34
C ALA A 121 8.89 13.38 -5.18
N LEU A 122 9.76 12.35 -5.20
CA LEU A 122 10.73 12.09 -4.12
C LEU A 122 11.65 13.28 -3.84
N GLY A 123 12.06 13.99 -4.88
CA GLY A 123 12.91 15.18 -4.76
C GLY A 123 12.22 16.36 -4.09
N GLU A 124 10.89 16.35 -4.03
CA GLU A 124 10.06 17.43 -3.49
C GLU A 124 9.61 17.17 -2.04
N VAL A 125 9.89 15.98 -1.49
CA VAL A 125 9.48 15.62 -0.12
C VAL A 125 10.12 16.55 0.91
N THR A 126 9.31 17.24 1.71
CA THR A 126 9.80 18.11 2.79
C THR A 126 9.44 17.54 4.17
N TYR A 127 9.81 18.25 5.24
CA TYR A 127 9.38 17.90 6.60
C TYR A 127 7.86 17.98 6.76
N GLN A 128 7.16 18.79 5.95
CA GLN A 128 5.72 18.91 6.02
C GLN A 128 5.03 17.59 5.65
N GLU A 129 5.45 16.95 4.55
CA GLU A 129 4.89 15.66 4.15
C GLU A 129 5.28 14.54 5.13
N LEU A 130 6.52 14.55 5.63
CA LEU A 130 6.98 13.58 6.64
C LEU A 130 6.22 13.72 7.96
N GLU A 131 5.90 14.94 8.37
CA GLU A 131 5.09 15.21 9.56
C GLU A 131 3.68 14.65 9.40
N VAL A 132 3.06 14.89 8.25
CA VAL A 132 1.71 14.38 7.96
C VAL A 132 1.69 12.84 8.01
N VAL A 133 2.63 12.16 7.34
CA VAL A 133 2.73 10.69 7.34
C VAL A 133 2.99 10.13 8.75
N CYS A 134 3.82 10.79 9.55
CA CYS A 134 4.19 10.28 10.87
C CYS A 134 3.23 10.72 12.00
N ALA A 135 2.30 11.66 11.73
CA ALA A 135 1.48 12.30 12.76
C ALA A 135 0.63 11.31 13.57
N VAL A 136 -0.07 10.38 12.89
CA VAL A 136 -0.96 9.39 13.53
C VAL A 136 -0.19 8.40 14.40
N ILE A 137 1.10 8.22 14.14
CA ILE A 137 1.92 7.22 14.81
C ILE A 137 2.33 7.68 16.23
N SER A 138 2.28 8.98 16.49
CA SER A 138 2.59 9.55 17.81
C SER A 138 1.50 9.33 18.89
N ALA A 139 0.27 8.97 18.48
CA ALA A 139 -0.89 8.84 19.37
C ALA A 139 -0.99 7.49 20.10
N ALA A 140 -0.23 6.47 19.68
CA ALA A 140 -0.23 5.16 20.34
C ALA A 140 0.61 5.16 21.64
N PRO A 141 0.21 4.41 22.68
CA PRO A 141 1.02 4.22 23.87
C PRO A 141 2.35 3.55 23.49
N ALA A 142 3.47 4.09 23.99
CA ALA A 142 4.78 3.53 23.73
C ALA A 142 4.89 2.14 24.41
N SER A 143 5.33 1.13 23.66
CA SER A 143 5.85 -0.10 24.25
C SER A 143 7.06 0.23 25.13
N PRO A 144 7.25 -0.43 26.31
CA PRO A 144 8.43 -0.26 27.15
C PRO A 144 9.74 -0.74 26.51
N GLN A 145 9.72 -1.35 25.32
CA GLN A 145 10.94 -1.81 24.66
C GLN A 145 11.91 -0.65 24.39
N GLU A 146 13.13 -0.83 24.88
CA GLU A 146 14.27 -0.03 24.46
C GLU A 146 14.37 -0.12 22.93
N LEU A 147 14.78 0.98 22.27
CA LEU A 147 15.32 0.88 20.91
C LEU A 147 16.60 0.06 21.04
N GLY A 148 16.45 -1.26 21.12
CA GLY A 148 17.56 -2.19 21.00
C GLY A 148 18.15 -1.91 19.64
N VAL A 149 19.41 -1.47 19.63
CA VAL A 149 20.25 -1.58 18.45
C VAL A 149 20.58 -3.06 18.32
N GLU A 150 19.56 -3.85 18.02
CA GLU A 150 19.74 -5.17 17.44
C GLU A 150 20.27 -4.89 16.02
N ARG A 151 21.31 -5.63 15.64
CA ARG A 151 22.04 -5.36 14.40
C ARG A 151 21.21 -5.85 13.23
N ALA A 152 20.34 -4.99 12.73
CA ALA A 152 19.60 -5.20 11.49
C ALA A 152 20.51 -5.75 10.39
N LEU A 153 20.07 -6.82 9.74
CA LEU A 153 20.79 -7.38 8.60
C LEU A 153 21.01 -6.29 7.53
N PRO A 154 22.14 -6.31 6.82
CA PRO A 154 22.34 -5.44 5.67
C PRO A 154 21.16 -5.52 4.69
N LEU A 155 20.77 -4.40 4.09
CA LEU A 155 19.61 -4.32 3.20
C LEU A 155 19.58 -5.41 2.12
N GLN A 156 20.75 -5.69 1.52
CA GLN A 156 20.85 -6.72 0.48
C GLN A 156 20.52 -8.13 1.00
N GLU A 157 20.88 -8.43 2.26
CA GLU A 157 20.56 -9.71 2.88
C GLU A 157 19.05 -9.80 3.16
N LYS A 158 18.41 -8.72 3.62
CA LYS A 158 16.94 -8.64 3.77
C LYS A 158 16.23 -8.85 2.43
N ILE A 159 16.68 -8.19 1.37
CA ILE A 159 16.12 -8.35 0.03
C ILE A 159 16.18 -9.82 -0.42
N ASN A 160 17.33 -10.47 -0.22
CA ASN A 160 17.54 -11.85 -0.62
C ASN A 160 16.71 -12.84 0.22
N LEU A 161 16.65 -12.64 1.53
CA LEU A 161 15.87 -13.48 2.44
C LEU A 161 14.38 -13.45 2.10
N ASN A 162 13.87 -12.26 1.80
CA ASN A 162 12.46 -12.05 1.49
C ASN A 162 12.11 -12.29 0.03
N LYS A 163 13.09 -12.63 -0.81
CA LYS A 163 12.89 -12.91 -2.24
C LYS A 163 12.10 -11.80 -2.96
N LEU A 164 12.32 -10.54 -2.54
CA LEU A 164 11.61 -9.38 -3.10
C LEU A 164 11.88 -9.29 -4.60
N THR A 165 10.85 -8.97 -5.37
CA THR A 165 11.02 -8.80 -6.82
C THR A 165 11.77 -7.51 -7.17
N ALA A 166 12.21 -7.40 -8.42
CA ALA A 166 12.88 -6.21 -8.93
C ALA A 166 12.05 -4.93 -8.75
N GLN A 167 10.71 -5.02 -8.79
CA GLN A 167 9.84 -3.86 -8.59
C GLN A 167 9.92 -3.34 -7.15
N SER A 168 9.78 -4.21 -6.15
CA SER A 168 9.90 -3.82 -4.74
C SER A 168 11.30 -3.33 -4.40
N ILE A 169 12.35 -3.95 -4.96
CA ILE A 169 13.74 -3.49 -4.78
C ILE A 169 13.91 -2.06 -5.31
N GLN A 170 13.36 -1.76 -6.49
CA GLN A 170 13.42 -0.41 -7.06
C GLN A 170 12.69 0.59 -6.17
N ARG A 171 11.47 0.26 -5.71
CA ARG A 171 10.68 1.12 -4.81
C ARG A 171 11.39 1.37 -3.48
N ILE A 172 12.01 0.35 -2.88
CA ILE A 172 12.82 0.49 -1.66
C ILE A 172 14.00 1.43 -1.92
N THR A 173 14.74 1.21 -3.01
CA THR A 173 15.89 2.05 -3.40
C THR A 173 15.46 3.49 -3.63
N ASP A 174 14.34 3.71 -4.33
CA ASP A 174 13.74 5.01 -4.57
C ASP A 174 13.40 5.70 -3.24
N GLY A 175 12.73 5.01 -2.32
CA GLY A 175 12.41 5.53 -0.98
C GLY A 175 13.66 5.88 -0.17
N LEU A 176 14.67 5.00 -0.18
CA LEU A 176 15.94 5.18 0.52
C LEU A 176 16.80 6.33 -0.03
N SER A 177 16.53 6.81 -1.25
CA SER A 177 17.13 8.06 -1.73
C SER A 177 16.87 9.25 -0.78
N GLN A 178 15.84 9.17 0.07
CA GLN A 178 15.49 10.18 1.06
C GLN A 178 15.88 9.78 2.50
N ALA A 179 16.61 8.68 2.72
CA ALA A 179 16.92 8.15 4.05
C ALA A 179 17.59 9.18 4.98
N ALA A 180 18.53 9.98 4.46
CA ALA A 180 19.20 11.03 5.23
C ALA A 180 18.21 12.11 5.73
N ARG A 181 17.21 12.47 4.91
CA ARG A 181 16.17 13.44 5.27
C ARG A 181 15.22 12.85 6.31
N VAL A 182 14.77 11.60 6.10
CA VAL A 182 13.88 10.89 7.03
C VAL A 182 14.55 10.73 8.40
N GLY A 183 15.81 10.28 8.44
CA GLY A 183 16.57 10.16 9.68
C GLY A 183 16.75 11.49 10.41
N SER A 184 17.05 12.56 9.68
CA SER A 184 17.16 13.91 10.25
C SER A 184 15.83 14.42 10.81
N PHE A 185 14.72 14.15 10.12
CA PHE A 185 13.38 14.48 10.58
C PHE A 185 13.01 13.72 11.87
N ILE A 186 13.25 12.41 11.92
CA ILE A 186 12.96 11.59 13.10
C ILE A 186 13.82 12.04 14.29
N ALA A 187 15.10 12.36 14.07
CA ALA A 187 15.97 12.90 15.11
C ALA A 187 15.46 14.25 15.65
N TYR A 188 15.02 15.15 14.76
CA TYR A 188 14.40 16.41 15.12
C TYR A 188 13.12 16.19 15.95
N GLN A 189 12.20 15.35 15.50
CA GLN A 189 10.97 15.04 16.22
C GLN A 189 11.23 14.40 17.58
N ASN A 190 12.20 13.50 17.69
CA ASN A 190 12.60 12.89 18.98
C ASN A 190 13.09 13.93 20.01
N SER A 191 13.67 15.04 19.56
CA SER A 191 14.10 16.14 20.45
C SER A 191 12.93 16.92 21.05
N MET A 192 11.78 16.92 20.37
CA MET A 192 10.56 17.63 20.79
C MET A 192 9.57 16.70 21.50
N VAL A 193 9.39 15.49 20.98
CA VAL A 193 8.49 14.46 21.49
C VAL A 193 9.33 13.24 21.86
N PRO A 194 9.69 13.06 23.15
CA PRO A 194 10.45 11.90 23.58
C PRO A 194 9.77 10.60 23.14
N SER A 195 10.54 9.67 22.59
CA SER A 195 10.05 8.37 22.09
C SER A 195 9.29 8.40 20.76
N PHE A 196 9.27 9.51 20.02
CA PHE A 196 8.63 9.59 18.71
C PHE A 196 9.07 8.45 17.77
N GLY A 197 10.38 8.27 17.57
CA GLY A 197 10.94 7.20 16.74
C GLY A 197 10.61 5.80 17.27
N ARG A 198 10.52 5.61 18.59
CA ARG A 198 10.08 4.34 19.20
C ARG A 198 8.65 4.00 18.83
N LYS A 199 7.75 4.98 18.93
CA LYS A 199 6.34 4.81 18.51
C LYS A 199 6.23 4.53 17.02
N LEU A 200 7.07 5.20 16.22
CA LEU A 200 7.17 4.99 14.77
C LEU A 200 7.49 3.54 14.41
N VAL A 201 8.58 3.01 14.98
CA VAL A 201 8.99 1.61 14.79
C VAL A 201 7.93 0.64 15.31
N ALA A 202 7.38 0.88 16.50
CA ALA A 202 6.38 -0.01 17.09
C ALA A 202 5.13 -0.15 16.21
N ARG A 203 4.67 0.96 15.62
CA ARG A 203 3.53 0.95 14.71
C ARG A 203 3.86 0.19 13.42
N PHE A 204 5.00 0.49 12.83
CA PHE A 204 5.47 -0.19 11.63
C PHE A 204 5.58 -1.71 11.82
N LYS A 205 6.14 -2.17 12.95
CA LYS A 205 6.16 -3.60 13.32
C LYS A 205 4.75 -4.17 13.46
N SER A 206 3.82 -3.44 14.08
CA SER A 206 2.43 -3.88 14.22
C SER A 206 1.75 -4.07 12.86
N ASP A 207 1.91 -3.13 11.94
CA ASP A 207 1.33 -3.26 10.60
C ASP A 207 2.01 -4.41 9.81
N TYR A 208 3.32 -4.62 10.01
CA TYR A 208 4.05 -5.75 9.42
C TYR A 208 3.53 -7.12 9.89
N TYR A 209 3.36 -7.31 11.20
CA TYR A 209 2.81 -8.57 11.73
C TYR A 209 1.35 -8.79 11.30
N ALA A 210 0.57 -7.73 11.10
CA ALA A 210 -0.76 -7.85 10.52
C ALA A 210 -0.72 -8.36 9.06
N ALA A 211 0.24 -7.87 8.25
CA ALA A 211 0.44 -8.36 6.89
C ALA A 211 0.85 -9.84 6.85
N LEU A 212 1.75 -10.26 7.75
CA LEU A 212 2.14 -11.67 7.89
C LEU A 212 0.97 -12.58 8.31
N ALA A 213 0.12 -12.10 9.23
CA ALA A 213 -1.06 -12.84 9.67
C ALA A 213 -2.07 -13.05 8.52
N ASP A 214 -2.07 -12.16 7.52
CA ASP A 214 -2.89 -12.23 6.31
C ASP A 214 -2.21 -13.01 5.16
N ASP A 215 -1.07 -13.67 5.42
CA ASP A 215 -0.31 -14.49 4.46
C ASP A 215 0.05 -13.72 3.16
N LEU A 216 0.33 -12.43 3.29
CA LEU A 216 0.81 -11.62 2.17
C LEU A 216 2.21 -12.08 1.76
N ASP A 217 2.43 -12.16 0.45
CA ASP A 217 3.78 -12.30 -0.06
C ASP A 217 4.64 -11.05 0.28
N PRO A 218 5.97 -11.15 0.22
CA PRO A 218 6.85 -10.06 0.65
C PRO A 218 6.69 -8.75 -0.12
N ASP A 219 6.39 -8.81 -1.43
CA ASP A 219 6.16 -7.62 -2.26
C ASP A 219 4.83 -6.96 -1.88
N ALA A 220 3.76 -7.74 -1.73
CA ALA A 220 2.47 -7.30 -1.24
C ALA A 220 2.57 -6.72 0.20
N THR A 221 3.41 -7.31 1.04
CA THR A 221 3.69 -6.82 2.39
C THR A 221 4.29 -5.42 2.37
N PHE A 222 5.27 -5.18 1.49
CA PHE A 222 5.86 -3.85 1.36
C PHE A 222 4.83 -2.81 0.87
N ASP A 223 4.04 -3.14 -0.15
CA ASP A 223 2.99 -2.25 -0.67
C ASP A 223 1.89 -1.96 0.35
N TYR A 224 1.53 -2.96 1.16
CA TYR A 224 0.61 -2.83 2.29
C TYR A 224 1.16 -1.85 3.33
N LEU A 225 2.43 -1.99 3.73
CA LEU A 225 3.07 -1.09 4.70
C LEU A 225 3.11 0.35 4.20
N VAL A 226 3.42 0.57 2.92
CA VAL A 226 3.37 1.90 2.30
C VAL A 226 1.95 2.47 2.33
N GLN A 227 0.93 1.65 2.06
CA GLN A 227 -0.46 2.10 2.11
C GLN A 227 -0.92 2.43 3.52
N MET A 228 -0.51 1.64 4.52
CA MET A 228 -0.83 1.93 5.92
C MET A 228 -0.20 3.26 6.35
N ALA A 229 1.08 3.49 6.02
CA ALA A 229 1.74 4.77 6.28
C ALA A 229 1.06 5.94 5.53
N PHE A 230 0.57 5.71 4.31
CA PHE A 230 -0.18 6.71 3.57
C PHE A 230 -1.58 6.97 4.15
N ASP A 231 -2.33 5.95 4.55
CA ASP A 231 -3.65 6.10 5.18
C ASP A 231 -3.55 6.90 6.49
N HIS A 232 -2.41 6.80 7.19
CA HIS A 232 -2.08 7.63 8.34
C HIS A 232 -1.81 9.10 8.03
N ALA A 233 -1.42 9.42 6.80
CA ALA A 233 -1.25 10.80 6.35
C ALA A 233 -2.59 11.56 6.23
N GLY A 234 -3.72 10.86 6.37
CA GLY A 234 -5.05 11.44 6.25
C GLY A 234 -5.40 11.80 4.81
N PRO A 235 -6.27 12.81 4.58
CA PRO A 235 -6.94 13.02 3.29
C PRO A 235 -6.03 13.32 2.08
N ARG A 236 -4.76 13.67 2.29
CA ARG A 236 -3.93 14.27 1.23
C ARG A 236 -3.42 13.25 0.21
N ASN A 237 -4.19 12.98 -0.84
CA ASN A 237 -3.77 12.15 -1.97
C ASN A 237 -2.89 12.89 -2.98
N THR A 238 -1.67 13.21 -2.56
CA THR A 238 -0.68 13.84 -3.43
C THR A 238 0.51 12.91 -3.69
N PRO A 239 1.18 13.04 -4.86
CA PRO A 239 2.40 12.30 -5.14
C PRO A 239 3.50 12.53 -4.09
N THR A 240 3.61 13.73 -3.52
CA THR A 240 4.62 14.07 -2.50
C THR A 240 4.33 13.39 -1.16
N VAL A 241 3.08 13.31 -0.71
CA VAL A 241 2.70 12.55 0.50
C VAL A 241 2.93 11.05 0.30
N ARG A 242 2.64 10.52 -0.89
CA ARG A 242 2.96 9.11 -1.24
C ARG A 242 4.47 8.86 -1.25
N ALA A 243 5.23 9.78 -1.81
CA ALA A 243 6.69 9.72 -1.80
C ALA A 243 7.25 9.76 -0.36
N ALA A 244 6.68 10.60 0.51
CA ALA A 244 7.02 10.65 1.92
C ALA A 244 6.69 9.33 2.65
N ALA A 245 5.52 8.74 2.40
CA ALA A 245 5.15 7.43 2.95
C ALA A 245 6.11 6.32 2.50
N LEU A 246 6.44 6.29 1.21
CA LEU A 246 7.44 5.37 0.66
C LEU A 246 8.82 5.57 1.32
N SER A 247 9.27 6.81 1.46
CA SER A 247 10.56 7.13 2.09
C SER A 247 10.62 6.72 3.56
N VAL A 248 9.54 6.96 4.33
CA VAL A 248 9.46 6.55 5.74
C VAL A 248 9.48 5.03 5.86
N VAL A 249 8.68 4.32 5.07
CA VAL A 249 8.61 2.86 5.11
C VAL A 249 9.91 2.22 4.66
N ALA A 250 10.55 2.71 3.60
CA ALA A 250 11.83 2.22 3.14
C ALA A 250 12.95 2.44 4.17
N TYR A 251 12.97 3.62 4.82
CA TYR A 251 13.90 3.90 5.91
C TYR A 251 13.69 2.96 7.09
N LEU A 252 12.44 2.75 7.53
CA LEU A 252 12.12 1.83 8.61
C LEU A 252 12.46 0.39 8.25
N PHE A 253 12.22 -0.03 7.00
CA PHE A 253 12.62 -1.34 6.48
C PHE A 253 14.14 -1.54 6.57
N GLU A 254 14.94 -0.52 6.26
CA GLU A 254 16.40 -0.57 6.37
C GLU A 254 16.85 -0.72 7.83
N ILE A 255 16.31 0.10 8.75
CA ILE A 255 16.82 0.17 10.13
C ILE A 255 16.21 -0.85 11.10
N CYS A 256 15.05 -1.43 10.80
CA CYS A 256 14.37 -2.36 11.70
C CYS A 256 14.77 -3.80 11.40
N GLU A 257 14.99 -4.60 12.45
CA GLU A 257 14.93 -6.07 12.37
C GLU A 257 13.48 -6.52 12.24
N ILE A 258 12.94 -6.35 11.06
CA ILE A 258 11.74 -7.05 10.61
C ILE A 258 12.11 -7.79 9.33
N PHE A 259 11.38 -8.85 9.02
CA PHE A 259 11.68 -9.79 7.94
C PHE A 259 12.88 -10.73 8.14
N GLU A 260 13.36 -10.85 9.38
CA GLU A 260 14.32 -11.88 9.79
C GLU A 260 13.48 -13.00 10.41
N HIS A 261 13.66 -14.25 9.97
CA HIS A 261 12.85 -15.37 10.46
C HIS A 261 12.94 -15.46 12.00
N GLU A 262 11.82 -15.32 12.70
CA GLU A 262 11.61 -16.04 13.97
C GLU A 262 11.21 -17.49 13.67
#